data_AF-A0A7D8EMS4-F1
#
_entry.id   AF-A0A7D8EMS4-F1
#
_cell.length_a   1.000
_cell.length_b   1.000
_cell.length_c   1.000
_cell.angle_alpha   90.00
_cell.angle_beta   90.00
_cell.angle_gamma   90.00
#
_symmetry.space_group_name_H-M   'P 1'
#
loop_
_entity.id
_entity.type
_entity.pdbx_description
1 polymer ?
#
loop_
_entity_poly.entity_id
_entity_poly.type
_entity_poly.pdbx_seq_one_letter_code
_entity_poly.pdbx_strand_id
1 'polypeptide(L)' 'MTQWYPASPALWQGRDDSIEAPDARRLFQTVTRSETFFPENWQQKIALMGFACDEGGKTQFRPSRRGRRPGCVA' A
#
# COMPACT_ATOMS: atom_id res chain seq x y z
N MET A 1 -8.07 -11.73 -25.54
CA MET A 1 -6.83 -11.69 -24.74
C MET A 1 -6.75 -10.33 -24.07
N THR A 2 -7.01 -10.25 -22.78
CA THR A 2 -6.92 -8.98 -22.04
C THR A 2 -5.48 -8.83 -21.57
N GLN A 3 -4.73 -7.95 -22.23
CA GLN A 3 -3.39 -7.58 -21.77
C GLN A 3 -3.56 -6.83 -20.45
N TRP A 4 -3.08 -7.43 -19.37
CA TRP A 4 -3.11 -6.82 -18.04
C TRP A 4 -2.00 -5.76 -18.01
N TYR A 5 -2.37 -4.49 -17.98
CA TYR A 5 -1.43 -3.39 -17.81
C TYR A 5 -1.38 -2.98 -16.34
N PRO A 6 -0.19 -2.71 -15.79
CA PRO A 6 -0.10 -2.17 -14.44
C PRO A 6 -0.81 -0.82 -14.40
N ALA A 7 -1.75 -0.66 -13.46
CA ALA A 7 -2.35 0.63 -13.19
C ALA A 7 -1.31 1.56 -12.56
N SER A 8 -1.53 2.87 -12.74
CA SER A 8 -0.69 3.88 -12.10
C SER A 8 -0.64 3.65 -10.59
N PRO A 9 0.55 3.71 -9.95
CA PRO A 9 0.69 3.59 -8.49
C PRO A 9 -0.12 4.63 -7.71
N ALA A 10 -0.50 5.74 -8.37
CA ALA A 10 -1.34 6.77 -7.78
C ALA A 10 -2.83 6.36 -7.68
N LEU A 11 -3.24 5.27 -8.35
CA LEU A 11 -4.63 4.84 -8.45
C LEU A 11 -4.93 3.72 -7.46
N TRP A 12 -5.86 4.01 -6.56
CA TRP A 12 -6.52 3.00 -5.74
C TRP A 12 -7.72 2.48 -6.51
N GLN A 13 -7.66 1.22 -6.94
CA GLN A 13 -8.69 0.59 -7.75
C GLN A 13 -9.14 -0.72 -7.13
N GLY A 14 -10.38 -1.10 -7.41
CA GLY A 14 -10.96 -2.36 -6.99
C GLY A 14 -12.29 -2.61 -7.68
N ARG A 15 -12.97 -3.68 -7.29
CA ARG A 15 -14.31 -4.00 -7.78
C ARG A 15 -15.32 -3.02 -7.21
N ASP A 16 -16.18 -2.47 -8.05
CA ASP A 16 -17.31 -1.68 -7.58
C ASP A 16 -18.53 -2.59 -7.40
N ASP A 17 -18.98 -2.74 -6.16
CA ASP A 17 -20.13 -3.56 -5.78
C ASP A 17 -21.39 -2.72 -5.50
N SER A 18 -21.39 -1.44 -5.92
CA SER A 18 -22.53 -0.53 -5.74
C SER A 18 -23.85 -1.04 -6.34
N ILE A 19 -23.76 -1.96 -7.33
CA ILE A 19 -24.90 -2.65 -7.93
C ILE A 19 -25.54 -3.65 -6.95
N GLU A 20 -24.75 -4.30 -6.09
CA GLU A 20 -25.25 -5.28 -5.12
C GLU A 20 -25.97 -4.59 -3.95
N ALA A 21 -25.39 -3.50 -3.43
CA ALA A 21 -26.03 -2.64 -2.44
C ALA A 21 -25.36 -1.24 -2.36
N PRO A 22 -26.10 -0.16 -2.04
CA PRO A 22 -25.54 1.20 -1.95
C PRO A 22 -24.46 1.38 -0.87
N ASP A 23 -24.47 0.52 0.15
CA ASP A 23 -23.56 0.51 1.29
C ASP A 23 -22.40 -0.49 1.14
N ALA A 24 -22.36 -1.27 0.06
CA ALA A 24 -21.28 -2.21 -0.28
C ALA A 24 -20.01 -1.49 -0.78
N ARG A 25 -19.58 -0.46 -0.05
CA ARG A 25 -18.38 0.33 -0.39
C ARG A 25 -17.11 -0.42 -0.01
N ARG A 26 -16.16 -0.45 -0.93
CA ARG A 26 -14.81 -1.01 -0.74
C ARG A 26 -13.83 0.06 -0.27
N LEU A 27 -12.67 -0.36 0.26
CA LEU A 27 -11.65 0.55 0.83
C LEU A 27 -11.24 1.68 -0.11
N PHE A 28 -11.03 1.41 -1.40
CA PHE A 28 -10.63 2.45 -2.36
C PHE A 28 -11.69 3.54 -2.57
N GLN A 29 -12.95 3.28 -2.19
CA GLN A 29 -14.07 4.22 -2.26
C GLN A 29 -14.25 5.00 -0.95
N THR A 30 -13.61 4.58 0.15
CA THR A 30 -13.77 5.18 1.48
C THR A 30 -12.53 5.92 1.98
N VAL A 31 -11.36 5.67 1.36
CA VAL A 31 -10.09 6.30 1.73
C VAL A 31 -9.93 7.66 1.04
N THR A 32 -9.64 8.69 1.82
CA THR A 32 -9.20 9.99 1.31
C THR A 32 -7.68 10.04 1.30
N ARG A 33 -7.07 10.34 0.15
CA ARG A 33 -5.63 10.56 0.04
C ARG A 33 -5.30 11.99 0.48
N SER A 34 -4.38 12.13 1.43
CA SER A 34 -3.86 13.43 1.87
C SER A 34 -2.34 13.42 1.72
N GLU A 35 -1.77 14.47 1.12
CA GLU A 35 -0.32 14.63 0.98
C GLU A 35 0.31 15.12 2.29
N THR A 36 -0.43 15.92 3.04
CA THR A 36 -0.07 16.40 4.37
C THR A 36 -1.05 15.83 5.40
N PHE A 37 -0.53 15.31 6.51
CA PHE A 37 -1.34 14.71 7.57
C PHE A 37 -1.19 15.49 8.88
N PHE A 38 -2.32 15.96 9.40
CA PHE A 38 -2.46 16.64 10.69
C PHE A 38 -3.57 15.95 11.48
N PRO A 39 -3.26 15.22 12.56
CA PRO A 39 -4.24 14.44 13.33
C PRO A 39 -5.47 15.25 13.78
N GLU A 40 -5.28 16.53 14.06
CA GLU A 40 -6.31 17.47 14.54
C GLU A 40 -7.47 17.60 13.54
N ASN A 41 -7.17 17.46 12.25
CA ASN A 41 -8.14 17.58 11.16
C ASN A 41 -8.94 16.28 10.90
N TRP A 42 -8.56 15.17 11.55
CA TRP A 42 -9.07 13.83 11.25
C TRP A 42 -9.56 13.08 12.49
N GLN A 43 -10.26 13.78 13.38
CA GLN A 43 -10.81 13.19 14.60
C GLN A 43 -11.69 11.97 14.28
N GLN A 44 -11.51 10.90 15.07
CA GLN A 44 -12.24 9.63 14.94
C GLN A 44 -12.06 8.90 13.60
N LYS A 45 -11.04 9.25 12.80
CA LYS A 45 -10.69 8.50 11.58
C LYS A 45 -9.43 7.67 11.77
N ILE A 46 -9.30 6.65 10.92
CA ILE A 46 -8.11 5.79 10.85
C ILE A 46 -7.22 6.33 9.73
N ALA A 47 -5.95 6.61 10.05
CA ALA A 47 -4.95 7.00 9.07
C ALA A 47 -4.16 5.76 8.60
N LEU A 48 -3.93 5.66 7.29
CA LEU A 48 -3.04 4.67 6.69
C LEU A 48 -1.79 5.39 6.18
N MET A 49 -0.62 5.04 6.69
CA MET A 49 0.65 5.64 6.31
C MET A 49 1.62 4.54 5.84
N GLY A 50 2.10 4.65 4.60
CA GLY A 50 3.13 3.78 4.07
C GLY A 50 4.51 4.34 4.38
N PHE A 51 5.44 3.51 4.83
CA PHE A 51 6.84 3.88 5.02
C PHE A 51 7.71 3.06 4.06
N ALA A 52 8.17 3.69 2.98
CA ALA A 52 9.06 3.08 2.00
C ALA A 52 10.51 3.45 2.32
N CYS A 53 11.03 2.91 3.41
CA CYS A 53 12.44 3.06 3.76
C CYS A 53 12.99 1.74 4.29
N ASP A 54 14.07 1.30 3.65
CA ASP A 54 14.81 0.07 3.90
C ASP A 54 16.12 0.32 4.67
N GLU A 55 16.42 1.58 5.01
CA GLU A 55 17.70 1.98 5.58
C GLU A 55 17.89 1.54 7.03
N GLY A 56 16.81 1.40 7.81
CA GLY A 56 16.87 0.98 9.21
C GLY A 56 17.35 -0.47 9.44
N GLY A 57 17.39 -1.29 8.38
CA GLY A 57 17.74 -2.72 8.46
C GLY A 57 19.20 -3.06 8.16
N LYS A 58 19.99 -2.14 7.58
CA LYS A 58 21.34 -2.44 7.09
C LYS A 58 22.32 -2.81 8.22
N THR A 59 22.12 -2.26 9.42
CA THR A 59 22.97 -2.53 10.60
C THR A 59 22.49 -3.71 11.46
N GLN A 60 21.23 -4.14 11.30
CA GLN A 60 20.61 -5.24 12.07
C GLN A 60 20.41 -6.52 11.26
N PHE A 61 20.82 -6.57 9.99
CA PHE A 61 20.78 -7.79 9.20
C PHE A 61 21.65 -8.87 9.85
N ARG A 62 21.01 -9.75 10.63
CA ARG A 62 21.61 -11.01 11.09
C ARG A 62 21.47 -11.99 9.93
N PRO A 63 22.58 -12.39 9.28
CA PRO A 63 22.49 -13.35 8.19
C PRO A 63 21.85 -14.63 8.72
N SER A 64 20.72 -15.01 8.12
CA SER A 64 20.16 -16.33 8.33
C SER A 64 21.09 -17.36 7.69
N ARG A 65 21.33 -18.50 8.34
CA ARG A 65 22.06 -19.65 7.77
C ARG A 65 21.24 -20.36 6.69
N ARG A 66 20.79 -19.66 5.66
CA ARG A 66 20.34 -20.28 4.41
C ARG A 66 21.19 -19.73 3.28
N GLY A 67 21.87 -20.66 2.62
CA GLY A 67 22.92 -20.41 1.64
C GLY A 67 22.55 -19.35 0.61
N ARG A 68 23.57 -18.58 0.24
CA ARG A 68 23.58 -17.67 -0.91
C ARG A 68 22.84 -18.29 -2.09
N ARG A 69 21.75 -17.66 -2.53
CA ARG A 69 21.32 -17.76 -3.92
C ARG A 69 22.10 -16.71 -4.71
N PRO A 70 22.86 -17.08 -5.75
CA PRO A 70 23.53 -16.11 -6.59
C PRO A 70 22.48 -15.43 -7.47
N GLY A 71 22.44 -14.08 -7.49
CA GLY A 71 21.68 -13.38 -8.53
C GLY A 71 21.15 -11.97 -8.23
N CYS A 72 21.12 -11.50 -6.98
CA CYS A 72 20.67 -10.14 -6.71
C CYS A 72 21.86 -9.25 -6.36
N VAL A 73 22.37 -8.54 -7.37
CA VAL A 73 23.28 -7.40 -7.22
C VAL A 73 22.44 -6.20 -6.79
N ALA A 74 22.97 -5.45 -5.81
CA ALA A 74 22.41 -4.21 -5.28
C ALA A 74 22.46 -3.06 -6.29
#